data_AF-A0A1H8MCB0-F1
#
_entry.id   AF-A0A1H8MCB0-F1
#
_cell.length_a   1.000
_cell.length_b   1.000
_cell.length_c   1.000
_cell.angle_alpha   90.00
_cell.angle_beta   90.00
_cell.angle_gamma   90.00
#
_symmetry.space_group_name_H-M   'P 1'
#
loop_
_entity.id
_entity.type
_entity.pdbx_description
1 polymer ?
#
loop_
_entity_poly.entity_id
_entity_poly.type
_entity_poly.pdbx_seq_one_letter_code
_entity_poly.pdbx_strand_id
1 'polypeptide(L)' 'MALSAVSTAKAAVWWSLKPEKRDEFSMRTIKTMYHNKLIADRIFSNLGLELNCRKIKQIYEQCIYTGITAA' A
#
# COMPACT_ATOMS: atom_id res chain seq x y z
N MET A 1 5.04 22.35 -8.29
CA MET A 1 4.12 21.18 -8.39
C MET A 1 4.74 19.87 -7.89
N ALA A 2 6.04 19.61 -8.04
CA ALA A 2 6.65 18.37 -7.55
C ALA A 2 6.64 18.24 -6.01
N LEU A 3 7.05 19.30 -5.29
CA LEU A 3 7.09 19.29 -3.82
C LEU A 3 5.71 19.16 -3.17
N SER A 4 4.68 19.78 -3.74
CA SER A 4 3.31 19.65 -3.26
C SER A 4 2.81 18.20 -3.36
N ALA A 5 3.12 17.50 -4.46
CA ALA A 5 2.76 16.09 -4.62
C ALA A 5 3.50 15.17 -3.63
N VAL A 6 4.76 15.47 -3.32
CA VAL A 6 5.53 14.73 -2.31
C VAL A 6 4.94 14.94 -0.92
N SER A 7 4.61 16.18 -0.56
CA SER A 7 4.01 16.51 0.73
C SER A 7 2.63 15.87 0.93
N THR A 8 1.77 15.87 -0.10
CA THR A 8 0.46 15.24 -0.02
C THR A 8 0.56 13.72 0.09
N ALA A 9 1.45 13.08 -0.69
CA ALA A 9 1.68 11.65 -0.59
C ALA A 9 2.24 11.24 0.80
N LYS A 10 3.14 12.05 1.36
CA LYS A 10 3.65 11.85 2.73
C LYS A 10 2.55 11.96 3.78
N ALA A 11 1.70 12.98 3.68
CA ALA A 11 0.59 13.18 4.61
C ALA A 11 -0.43 12.02 4.52
N ALA A 12 -0.78 11.59 3.31
CA ALA A 12 -1.81 10.58 3.07
C ALA A 12 -1.38 9.18 3.50
N VAL A 13 -0.14 8.78 3.21
CA VAL A 13 0.33 7.41 3.44
C VAL A 13 1.20 7.33 4.70
N TRP A 14 2.30 8.07 4.72
CA TRP A 14 3.30 7.95 5.79
C TRP A 14 2.78 8.41 7.15
N TRP A 15 2.01 9.52 7.18
CA TRP A 15 1.45 10.04 8.43
C TRP A 15 0.31 9.18 8.99
N SER A 16 -0.38 8.43 8.13
CA SER A 16 -1.45 7.52 8.55
C SER A 16 -0.94 6.29 9.33
N LEU A 17 0.35 5.95 9.17
CA LEU A 17 0.99 4.86 9.90
C LEU A 17 1.18 5.24 11.39
N LYS A 18 1.05 4.25 12.26
CA LYS A 18 1.39 4.38 13.69
C LYS A 18 2.88 4.75 13.84
N PRO A 19 3.27 5.55 14.85
CA PRO A 19 4.66 5.97 15.05
C PRO A 19 5.66 4.80 15.03
N GLU A 20 5.29 3.68 15.65
CA GLU A 20 6.09 2.45 15.72
C GLU A 20 6.35 1.78 14.36
N LYS A 21 5.55 2.09 13.33
CA LYS A 21 5.63 1.52 11.98
C LYS A 21 6.08 2.54 10.93
N ARG A 22 6.46 3.74 11.35
CA ARG A 22 6.95 4.79 10.46
C ARG A 22 8.43 4.59 10.21
N ASP A 23 8.73 3.83 9.17
CA ASP A 23 10.09 3.74 8.63
C ASP A 23 10.47 5.01 7.86
N GLU A 24 11.68 5.08 7.32
CA GLU A 24 12.15 6.19 6.50
C GLU A 24 11.18 6.50 5.33
N PHE A 25 10.89 7.79 5.13
CA PHE A 25 10.00 8.20 4.05
C PHE A 25 10.66 7.98 2.69
N SER A 26 10.04 7.16 1.85
CA SER A 26 10.48 6.92 0.48
C SER A 26 9.31 7.01 -0.50
N MET A 27 9.45 7.88 -1.50
CA MET A 27 8.48 7.99 -2.59
C MET A 27 8.42 6.72 -3.44
N ARG A 28 9.53 5.95 -3.50
CA ARG A 28 9.55 4.64 -4.17
C ARG A 28 8.58 3.70 -3.48
N THR A 29 8.64 3.60 -2.15
CA THR A 29 7.75 2.74 -1.36
C THR A 29 6.29 3.05 -1.59
N ILE A 30 5.93 4.33 -1.57
CA ILE A 30 4.54 4.77 -1.83
C ILE A 30 4.10 4.36 -3.24
N LYS A 31 4.93 4.60 -4.26
CA LYS A 31 4.62 4.21 -5.64
C LYS A 31 4.45 2.70 -5.79
N THR A 32 5.34 1.90 -5.20
CA THR A 32 5.25 0.44 -5.21
C THR A 32 3.97 -0.03 -4.54
N MET A 33 3.63 0.52 -3.37
CA MET A 33 2.40 0.17 -2.65
C MET A 33 1.14 0.43 -3.49
N TYR A 34 1.04 1.61 -4.14
CA TYR A 34 -0.09 1.92 -5.01
C TYR A 34 -0.11 1.04 -6.27
N HIS A 35 1.05 0.73 -6.84
CA HIS A 35 1.15 -0.17 -7.98
C HIS A 35 0.66 -1.58 -7.63
N ASN A 36 1.13 -2.12 -6.50
CA ASN A 36 0.72 -3.40 -5.97
C ASN A 36 -0.78 -3.44 -5.69
N LYS A 37 -1.33 -2.36 -5.12
CA LYS A 37 -2.77 -2.23 -4.89
C LYS A 37 -3.57 -2.33 -6.19
N LEU A 38 -3.16 -1.62 -7.24
CA LEU A 38 -3.84 -1.69 -8.54
C LEU A 38 -3.80 -3.10 -9.15
N ILE A 39 -2.68 -3.81 -9.00
CA ILE A 39 -2.56 -5.20 -9.47
C ILE A 39 -3.45 -6.12 -8.63
N ALA A 40 -3.40 -6.01 -7.31
CA ALA A 40 -4.21 -6.81 -6.40
C ALA A 40 -5.71 -6.59 -6.66
N ASP A 41 -6.15 -5.34 -6.81
CA ASP A 41 -7.54 -5.01 -7.12
C ASP A 41 -7.99 -5.67 -8.42
N ARG A 42 -7.15 -5.66 -9.47
CA ARG A 42 -7.45 -6.35 -10.73
C ARG A 42 -7.52 -7.86 -10.58
N ILE A 43 -6.55 -8.47 -9.90
CA ILE A 43 -6.52 -9.93 -9.70
C ILE A 43 -7.75 -10.37 -8.92
N PHE A 44 -8.06 -9.69 -7.81
CA PHE A 44 -9.16 -10.05 -6.93
C PHE A 44 -10.50 -9.82 -7.62
N SER A 45 -10.66 -8.71 -8.35
CA SER A 45 -11.85 -8.45 -9.16
C SER A 45 -12.04 -9.50 -10.25
N ASN A 46 -10.98 -9.89 -10.96
CA ASN A 46 -11.06 -10.89 -12.02
C ASN A 46 -11.37 -12.30 -11.50
N LEU A 47 -10.90 -12.62 -10.29
CA LEU A 47 -11.14 -13.91 -9.64
C LEU A 47 -12.42 -13.94 -8.79
N GLY A 48 -13.15 -12.83 -8.69
CA GLY A 48 -14.35 -12.72 -7.84
C GLY A 48 -14.05 -12.87 -6.33
N LEU A 49 -12.83 -12.52 -5.89
CA LEU A 49 -12.42 -12.64 -4.50
C LEU A 49 -12.94 -11.45 -3.69
N GLU A 50 -13.99 -11.70 -2.91
CA GLU A 50 -14.51 -10.70 -1.98
C GLU A 50 -13.66 -10.59 -0.72
N LEU A 51 -13.40 -9.36 -0.28
CA LEU A 51 -12.70 -9.04 0.96
C LEU A 51 -13.56 -9.29 2.22
N ASN A 52 -14.50 -10.22 2.18
CA ASN A 52 -15.36 -10.54 3.33
C ASN A 52 -14.68 -11.52 4.30
N CYS A 53 -13.86 -12.43 3.78
CA CYS A 53 -13.14 -13.41 4.59
C CYS A 53 -11.82 -12.84 5.14
N ARG A 54 -11.54 -13.10 6.43
CA ARG A 54 -10.28 -12.70 7.09
C ARG A 54 -9.03 -13.20 6.34
N LYS A 55 -9.07 -14.43 5.82
CA LYS A 55 -7.94 -15.02 5.08
C LYS A 55 -7.67 -14.25 3.77
N ILE A 56 -8.72 -13.88 3.05
CA ILE A 56 -8.61 -13.12 1.80
C ILE A 56 -8.09 -11.71 2.09
N LYS A 57 -8.56 -11.06 3.17
CA LYS A 57 -8.01 -9.75 3.62
C LYS A 57 -6.51 -9.83 3.92
N GLN A 58 -6.07 -10.86 4.63
CA GLN A 58 -4.65 -11.04 4.95
C GLN A 58 -3.80 -11.23 3.68
N ILE A 59 -4.27 -12.02 2.73
CA ILE A 59 -3.58 -12.21 1.45
C ILE A 59 -3.53 -10.88 0.67
N TYR A 60 -4.64 -10.14 0.63
CA TYR A 60 -4.69 -8.83 -0.02
C TYR A 60 -3.71 -7.83 0.60
N GLU A 61 -3.62 -7.77 1.92
CA GLU A 61 -2.62 -6.95 2.62
C GLU A 61 -1.20 -7.39 2.27
N GLN A 62 -0.91 -8.69 2.24
CA GLN A 62 0.39 -9.21 1.81
C GLN A 62 0.71 -8.78 0.38
N CYS A 63 -0.25 -8.84 -0.55
CA CYS A 63 -0.06 -8.36 -1.92
C CYS A 63 0.31 -6.87 -1.96
N ILE A 64 -0.34 -6.03 -1.16
CA ILE A 64 -0.04 -4.59 -1.11
C ILE A 64 1.41 -4.34 -0.65
N TYR A 65 1.85 -5.02 0.41
CA TYR A 65 3.17 -4.79 1.01
C TYR A 65 4.30 -5.62 0.38
N THR A 66 4.01 -6.40 -0.66
CA THR A 66 5.03 -7.23 -1.34
C THR A 66 6.15 -6.37 -1.93
N GLY A 67 7.40 -6.73 -1.62
CA GLY A 67 8.58 -6.02 -2.14
C GLY A 67 8.85 -4.66 -1.51
N ILE A 68 8.11 -4.29 -0.45
CA ILE A 68 8.44 -3.14 0.39
C ILE A 68 9.40 -3.61 1.47
N THR A 69 10.65 -3.17 1.43
CA THR A 69 11.67 -3.38 2.48
C THR A 69 11.40 -2.48 3.68
N ALA A 70 10.30 -2.74 4.37
CA ALA A 70 10.02 -2.23 5.71
C ALA A 70 9.17 -3.31 6.40
N ALA A 71 9.85 -4.32 6.93
CA ALA A 71 9.26 -5.42 7.70
C ALA A 71 9.74 -5.31 9.15
#